data_AF-A0A961MHB2-F1
#
_entry.id   AF-A0A961MHB2-F1
#
_cell.length_a   1.000
_cell.length_b   1.000
_cell.length_c   1.000
_cell.angle_alpha   90.00
_cell.angle_beta   90.00
_cell.angle_gamma   90.00
#
_symmetry.space_group_name_H-M   'P 1'
#
loop_
_entity.id
_entity.type
_entity.pdbx_description
1 polymer ?
#
loop_
_entity_poly.entity_id
_entity_poly.type
_entity_poly.pdbx_seq_one_letter_code
_entity_poly.pdbx_strand_id
1 'polypeptide(L)'
;MSPNPRPHRRGFFAGLRASFLTGLVIVAPAVLTVWLITTVVEFVDARVMPLIPQRFMPDQFTGFDIPGLGVVVALVFTLVVGWLAKGYIGRSLIQWSEDIVARMPVVRSIYNGLKQIAETVFAQGNTSFKRACLVEYPRKGIWAVAFVSTDTKGEIARKVAGGQPMISVFLPTTPNPTSGFLLFVPEADVIALDMSVEDAAKLIISAGLVVPDPEKPAGNGKSRRTLKAED
;
A
#
# COMPACT_ATOMS: atom_id res chain seq x y z
N MET A 1 18.69 -50.45 -26.19
CA MET A 1 17.24 -50.57 -25.91
C MET A 1 17.03 -50.04 -24.49
N SER A 2 16.67 -48.77 -24.35
CA SER A 2 16.52 -48.11 -23.04
C SER A 2 15.02 -47.96 -22.74
N PRO A 3 14.54 -48.34 -21.54
CA PRO A 3 13.11 -48.34 -21.25
C PRO A 3 12.59 -46.90 -21.09
N ASN A 4 11.45 -46.65 -21.74
CA ASN A 4 10.71 -45.39 -21.73
C ASN A 4 10.08 -45.12 -20.34
N PRO A 5 10.27 -43.95 -19.70
CA PRO A 5 9.66 -43.66 -18.41
C PRO A 5 8.13 -43.52 -18.55
N ARG A 6 7.38 -44.31 -17.77
CA ARG A 6 5.91 -44.27 -17.75
C ARG A 6 5.41 -42.96 -17.12
N PRO A 7 4.38 -42.30 -17.68
CA PRO A 7 3.82 -41.08 -17.10
C PRO A 7 3.15 -41.38 -15.75
N HIS A 8 3.55 -40.64 -14.72
CA HIS A 8 2.95 -40.71 -13.39
C HIS A 8 1.52 -40.16 -13.47
N ARG A 9 0.51 -41.04 -13.43
CA ARG A 9 -0.91 -40.64 -13.42
C ARG A 9 -1.18 -39.86 -12.13
N ARG A 10 -1.42 -38.54 -12.25
CA ARG A 10 -1.89 -37.71 -11.13
C ARG A 10 -3.20 -38.32 -10.60
N GLY A 11 -3.23 -38.71 -9.32
CA GLY A 11 -4.39 -39.34 -8.71
C GLY A 11 -5.62 -38.43 -8.76
N PHE A 12 -6.81 -38.99 -8.93
CA PHE A 12 -8.09 -38.28 -8.96
C PHE A 12 -8.25 -37.30 -7.78
N PHE A 13 -7.81 -37.70 -6.58
CA PHE A 13 -7.79 -36.85 -5.38
C PHE A 13 -6.86 -35.63 -5.49
N ALA A 14 -5.77 -35.71 -6.25
CA ALA A 14 -4.88 -34.58 -6.48
C ALA A 14 -5.54 -33.53 -7.40
N GLY A 15 -6.33 -33.96 -8.39
CA GLY A 15 -7.11 -33.06 -9.26
C GLY A 15 -8.23 -32.35 -8.50
N LEU A 16 -8.94 -33.07 -7.61
CA LEU A 16 -10.01 -32.51 -6.80
C LEU A 16 -9.49 -31.49 -5.77
N ARG A 17 -8.36 -31.80 -5.11
CA ARG A 17 -7.69 -30.86 -4.18
C ARG A 17 -7.20 -29.60 -4.88
N ALA A 18 -6.59 -29.74 -6.05
CA ALA A 18 -6.14 -28.59 -6.84
C ALA A 18 -7.33 -27.69 -7.23
N SER A 19 -8.43 -28.28 -7.68
CA SER A 19 -9.64 -27.53 -8.07
C SER A 19 -10.29 -26.81 -6.88
N PHE A 20 -10.36 -27.45 -5.71
CA PHE A 20 -10.85 -26.83 -4.48
C PHE A 20 -9.97 -25.66 -4.02
N LEU A 21 -8.64 -25.82 -4.03
CA LEU A 21 -7.70 -24.74 -3.68
C LEU A 21 -7.81 -23.57 -4.65
N THR A 22 -7.91 -23.82 -5.96
CA THR A 22 -8.13 -22.77 -6.95
C THR A 22 -9.46 -22.05 -6.73
N GLY A 23 -10.55 -22.78 -6.47
CA GLY A 23 -11.85 -22.20 -6.14
C GLY A 23 -11.80 -21.35 -4.87
N LEU A 24 -11.11 -21.83 -3.83
CA LEU A 24 -10.91 -21.10 -2.57
C LEU A 24 -10.12 -19.80 -2.81
N VAL A 25 -9.05 -19.83 -3.60
CA VAL A 25 -8.24 -18.63 -3.90
C VAL A 25 -9.05 -17.57 -4.66
N ILE A 26 -9.99 -17.98 -5.51
CA ILE A 26 -10.85 -17.07 -6.27
C ILE A 26 -11.97 -16.49 -5.38
N VAL A 27 -12.60 -17.33 -4.54
CA VAL A 27 -13.76 -16.94 -3.73
C VAL A 27 -13.36 -16.24 -2.42
N ALA A 28 -12.21 -16.59 -1.85
CA ALA A 28 -11.75 -16.04 -0.57
C ALA A 28 -11.68 -14.51 -0.55
N PRO A 29 -11.16 -13.80 -1.57
CA PRO A 29 -11.16 -12.34 -1.60
C PRO A 29 -12.58 -11.74 -1.60
N ALA A 30 -13.52 -12.34 -2.32
CA ALA A 30 -14.90 -11.88 -2.37
C ALA A 30 -15.61 -12.09 -1.03
N VAL A 31 -15.43 -13.26 -0.40
CA VAL A 31 -15.98 -13.53 0.94
C VAL A 31 -15.36 -12.62 1.98
N LEU A 32 -14.04 -12.41 1.93
CA LEU A 32 -13.32 -11.55 2.86
C LEU A 32 -13.78 -10.10 2.77
N THR A 33 -14.00 -9.58 1.55
CA THR A 33 -14.50 -8.22 1.35
C THR A 33 -15.92 -8.05 1.86
N VAL A 34 -16.83 -8.98 1.54
CA VAL A 34 -18.20 -8.95 2.08
C VAL A 34 -18.19 -9.03 3.60
N TRP A 35 -17.42 -9.96 4.19
CA TRP A 35 -17.29 -10.12 5.63
C TRP A 35 -16.73 -8.86 6.33
N LEU A 36 -15.73 -8.22 5.72
CA LEU A 36 -15.17 -6.98 6.25
C LEU A 36 -16.21 -5.85 6.24
N ILE A 37 -16.93 -5.68 5.13
CA ILE A 37 -17.97 -4.65 4.98
C ILE A 37 -19.08 -4.87 6.02
N THR A 38 -19.61 -6.09 6.14
CA THR A 38 -20.68 -6.38 7.10
C THR A 38 -20.22 -6.19 8.53
N THR A 39 -19.00 -6.63 8.86
CA THR A 39 -18.42 -6.44 10.22
C THR A 39 -18.29 -4.96 10.58
N VAL A 40 -17.82 -4.12 9.64
CA VAL A 40 -17.70 -2.68 9.89
C VAL A 40 -19.07 -2.03 10.04
N VAL A 41 -20.04 -2.38 9.19
CA VAL A 41 -21.41 -1.85 9.29
C VAL A 41 -22.05 -2.23 10.62
N GLU A 42 -22.01 -3.51 11.00
CA GLU A 42 -22.56 -4.01 12.28
C GLU A 42 -21.87 -3.36 13.49
N PHE A 43 -20.55 -3.17 13.43
CA PHE A 43 -19.81 -2.48 14.49
C PHE A 43 -20.27 -1.03 14.65
N VAL A 44 -20.45 -0.33 13.53
CA VAL A 44 -20.92 1.06 13.53
C VAL A 44 -22.35 1.16 14.05
N ASP A 45 -23.25 0.29 13.57
CA ASP A 45 -24.64 0.28 14.02
C ASP A 45 -24.73 -0.06 15.51
N ALA A 46 -23.91 -1.00 16.01
CA ALA A 46 -23.92 -1.37 17.43
C ALA A 46 -23.29 -0.32 18.35
N ARG A 47 -22.31 0.47 17.88
CA ARG A 47 -21.51 1.37 18.74
C ARG A 47 -21.80 2.85 18.53
N VAL A 48 -22.22 3.24 17.34
CA VAL A 48 -22.41 4.64 16.94
C VAL A 48 -23.88 5.03 16.92
N MET A 49 -24.79 4.18 16.39
CA MET A 49 -26.22 4.50 16.40
C MET A 49 -26.78 4.78 17.80
N PRO A 50 -26.40 4.06 18.87
CA PRO A 50 -26.88 4.36 20.23
C PRO A 50 -26.38 5.71 20.80
N LEU A 51 -25.32 6.28 20.22
CA LEU A 51 -24.78 7.58 20.63
C LEU A 51 -25.50 8.75 19.96
N ILE A 52 -26.32 8.49 18.94
CA ILE A 52 -27.12 9.50 18.26
C ILE A 52 -28.43 9.69 19.03
N PRO A 53 -28.76 10.93 19.46
CA PRO A 53 -30.04 11.22 20.09
C PRO A 53 -31.20 10.80 19.19
N GLN A 54 -32.24 10.17 19.76
CA GLN A 54 -33.39 9.60 19.03
C GLN A 54 -34.09 10.56 18.03
N ARG A 55 -33.93 11.88 18.20
CA ARG A 55 -34.47 12.90 17.29
C ARG A 55 -33.84 12.91 15.89
N PHE A 56 -32.67 12.28 15.73
CA PHE A 56 -31.96 12.16 14.46
C PHE A 56 -31.98 10.72 13.91
N MET A 57 -32.70 9.79 14.56
CA MET A 57 -32.88 8.43 14.08
C MET A 57 -33.96 8.41 12.97
N PRO A 58 -33.63 7.94 11.76
CA PRO A 58 -34.58 7.91 10.63
C PRO A 58 -35.73 6.92 10.83
N ASP A 59 -35.63 6.01 11.78
CA ASP A 59 -36.69 5.08 12.20
C ASP A 59 -37.98 5.84 12.59
N GLN A 60 -37.85 7.05 13.11
CA GLN A 60 -39.01 7.87 13.51
C GLN A 60 -39.73 8.55 12.33
N PHE A 61 -39.07 8.66 11.16
CA PHE A 61 -39.61 9.40 10.01
C PHE A 61 -39.91 8.54 8.78
N THR A 62 -39.29 7.35 8.65
CA THR A 62 -39.38 6.59 7.38
C THR A 62 -39.75 5.12 7.53
N GLY A 63 -39.67 4.51 8.72
CA GLY A 63 -40.07 3.11 8.95
C GLY A 63 -39.26 2.07 8.17
N PHE A 64 -38.13 2.46 7.57
CA PHE A 64 -37.20 1.59 6.85
C PHE A 64 -35.76 1.87 7.32
N ASP A 65 -35.03 0.81 7.65
CA ASP A 65 -33.57 0.88 7.84
C ASP A 65 -32.92 1.30 6.52
N ILE A 66 -32.40 2.53 6.43
CA ILE A 66 -31.71 2.99 5.22
C ILE A 66 -30.34 2.30 5.18
N PRO A 67 -30.10 1.35 4.24
CA PRO A 67 -28.84 0.64 4.16
C PRO A 67 -27.73 1.65 3.82
N GLY A 68 -26.65 1.68 4.62
CA GLY A 68 -25.52 2.58 4.42
C GLY A 68 -25.55 3.89 5.22
N LEU A 69 -26.62 4.17 5.97
CA LEU A 69 -26.64 5.30 6.90
C LEU A 69 -25.54 5.20 7.96
N GLY A 70 -25.30 3.99 8.49
CA GLY A 70 -24.20 3.73 9.41
C GLY A 70 -22.85 4.16 8.81
N VAL A 71 -22.60 3.86 7.54
CA VAL A 71 -21.35 4.26 6.85
C VAL A 71 -21.22 5.79 6.78
N VAL A 72 -22.30 6.50 6.44
CA VAL A 72 -22.31 7.97 6.40
C VAL A 72 -22.05 8.56 7.79
N VAL A 73 -22.73 8.01 8.81
CA VAL A 73 -22.56 8.40 10.20
C VAL A 73 -21.14 8.14 10.69
N ALA A 74 -20.56 6.97 10.41
CA ALA A 74 -19.18 6.64 10.74
C ALA A 74 -18.20 7.58 10.05
N LEU A 75 -18.43 7.89 8.76
CA LEU A 75 -17.59 8.82 8.01
C LEU A 75 -17.63 10.23 8.63
N VAL A 76 -18.82 10.74 8.96
CA VAL A 76 -18.99 12.03 9.62
C VAL A 76 -18.36 12.01 11.02
N PHE A 77 -18.58 10.95 11.79
CA PHE A 77 -18.00 10.78 13.12
C PHE A 77 -16.46 10.77 13.06
N THR A 78 -15.86 9.96 12.19
CA THR A 78 -14.42 9.89 11.99
C THR A 78 -13.86 11.24 11.52
N LEU A 79 -14.60 11.98 10.68
CA LEU A 79 -14.20 13.32 10.25
C LEU A 79 -14.21 14.32 11.41
N VAL A 80 -15.24 14.28 12.26
CA VAL A 80 -15.35 15.13 13.46
C VAL A 80 -14.27 14.79 14.48
N VAL A 81 -14.06 13.51 14.78
CA VAL A 81 -12.98 13.05 15.66
C VAL A 81 -11.62 13.46 15.11
N GLY A 82 -11.38 13.29 13.81
CA GLY A 82 -10.15 13.71 13.13
C GLY A 82 -9.95 15.22 13.16
N TRP A 83 -11.02 16.01 13.05
CA TRP A 83 -10.97 17.47 13.18
C TRP A 83 -10.66 17.91 14.61
N LEU A 84 -11.32 17.30 15.61
CA LEU A 84 -11.05 17.54 17.03
C LEU A 84 -9.62 17.16 17.40
N ALA A 85 -9.11 16.03 16.89
CA ALA A 85 -7.74 15.57 17.08
C ALA A 85 -6.69 16.56 16.54
N LYS A 86 -7.00 17.32 15.49
CA LYS A 86 -6.09 18.35 14.94
C LYS A 86 -5.99 19.59 15.84
N GLY A 87 -7.02 19.88 16.63
CA GLY A 87 -7.08 21.01 17.57
C GLY A 87 -6.17 20.83 18.79
N TYR A 88 -5.92 21.93 19.51
CA TYR A 88 -5.02 21.94 20.69
C TYR A 88 -5.50 20.97 21.79
N ILE A 89 -6.81 20.92 22.04
CA ILE A 89 -7.45 20.02 23.02
C ILE A 89 -7.31 18.55 22.59
N GLY A 90 -7.47 18.26 21.30
CA GLY A 90 -7.34 16.90 20.77
C GLY A 90 -5.93 16.34 20.91
N ARG A 91 -4.90 17.16 20.62
CA ARG A 91 -3.50 16.77 20.83
C ARG A 91 -3.21 16.47 22.30
N SER A 92 -3.73 17.29 23.23
CA SER A 92 -3.56 17.06 24.67
C SER A 92 -4.29 15.81 25.17
N LEU A 93 -5.49 15.51 24.65
CA LEU A 93 -6.22 14.28 24.99
C LEU A 93 -5.51 13.02 24.48
N ILE A 94 -4.96 13.08 23.26
CA ILE A 94 -4.18 11.99 22.68
C ILE A 94 -2.93 11.74 23.53
N GLN A 95 -2.16 12.78 23.85
CA GLN A 95 -0.99 12.69 24.73
C GLN A 95 -1.33 12.10 26.09
N TRP A 96 -2.43 12.56 26.72
CA TRP A 96 -2.91 12.01 27.99
C TRP A 96 -3.27 10.53 27.89
N SER A 97 -3.92 10.11 26.80
CA SER A 97 -4.23 8.69 26.57
C SER A 97 -2.97 7.84 26.36
N GLU A 98 -1.97 8.38 25.67
CA GLU A 98 -0.67 7.74 25.48
C GLU A 98 0.08 7.60 26.80
N ASP A 99 0.02 8.61 27.67
CA ASP A 99 0.63 8.58 29.01
C ASP A 99 0.00 7.53 29.92
N ILE A 100 -1.32 7.31 29.82
CA ILE A 100 -2.01 6.23 30.55
C ILE A 100 -1.55 4.87 30.04
N VAL A 101 -1.51 4.68 28.72
CA VAL A 101 -1.05 3.43 28.11
C VAL A 101 0.42 3.17 28.43
N ALA A 102 1.25 4.21 28.48
CA ALA A 102 2.68 4.10 28.80
C ALA A 102 2.96 3.60 30.22
N ARG A 103 2.00 3.74 31.15
CA ARG A 103 2.10 3.24 32.53
C ARG A 103 1.76 1.75 32.66
N MET A 104 1.23 1.11 31.61
CA MET A 104 0.87 -0.31 31.60
C MET A 104 1.93 -1.12 30.85
N PRO A 105 2.80 -1.89 31.53
CA PRO A 105 3.99 -2.50 30.93
C PRO A 105 3.71 -3.49 29.78
N VAL A 106 2.55 -4.15 29.79
CA VAL A 106 2.14 -5.10 28.73
C VAL A 106 1.34 -4.41 27.62
N VAL A 107 0.45 -3.49 27.97
CA VAL A 107 -0.41 -2.80 26.99
C VAL A 107 0.40 -1.82 26.15
N ARG A 108 1.43 -1.19 26.74
CA ARG A 108 2.34 -0.26 26.05
C ARG A 108 3.04 -0.89 24.85
N SER A 109 3.55 -2.12 24.97
CA SER A 109 4.30 -2.75 23.88
C SER A 109 3.39 -3.07 22.69
N ILE A 110 2.18 -3.57 22.96
CA ILE A 110 1.18 -3.87 21.92
C ILE A 110 0.69 -2.59 21.26
N TYR A 111 0.34 -1.57 22.04
CA TYR A 111 -0.14 -0.28 21.53
C TYR A 111 0.94 0.42 20.70
N ASN A 112 2.18 0.49 21.19
CA ASN A 112 3.27 1.13 20.46
C ASN A 112 3.62 0.38 19.17
N GLY A 113 3.61 -0.97 19.19
CA GLY A 113 3.82 -1.77 17.98
C GLY A 113 2.72 -1.53 16.94
N LEU A 114 1.45 -1.52 17.36
CA LEU A 114 0.33 -1.26 16.45
C LEU A 114 0.33 0.19 15.93
N LYS A 115 0.62 1.16 16.80
CA LYS A 115 0.77 2.58 16.43
C LYS A 115 1.88 2.75 15.41
N GLN A 116 3.03 2.12 15.61
CA GLN A 116 4.15 2.17 14.67
C GLN A 116 3.78 1.57 13.31
N ILE A 117 3.05 0.44 13.29
CA ILE A 117 2.55 -0.15 12.05
C ILE A 117 1.57 0.82 11.36
N ALA A 118 0.63 1.40 12.10
CA ALA A 118 -0.32 2.37 11.56
C ALA A 118 0.39 3.60 11.01
N GLU A 119 1.29 4.22 11.77
CA GLU A 119 2.10 5.36 11.35
C GLU A 119 2.93 5.04 10.11
N THR A 120 3.50 3.82 10.02
CA THR A 120 4.25 3.38 8.85
C THR A 120 3.34 3.22 7.62
N VAL A 121 2.17 2.59 7.77
CA VAL A 121 1.19 2.41 6.68
C VAL A 121 0.61 3.75 6.22
N PHE A 122 0.32 4.67 7.15
CA PHE A 122 -0.15 6.01 6.81
C PHE A 122 0.98 6.89 6.23
N ALA A 123 2.22 6.72 6.68
CA ALA A 123 3.38 7.37 6.09
C ALA A 123 3.72 6.82 4.69
N GLN A 124 3.44 5.54 4.42
CA GLN A 124 3.56 4.96 3.07
C GLN A 124 2.64 5.66 2.06
N GLY A 125 1.47 6.16 2.49
CA GLY A 125 0.58 6.97 1.66
C GLY A 125 1.13 8.37 1.34
N ASN A 126 2.10 8.86 2.12
CA ASN A 126 2.71 10.19 1.95
C ASN A 126 4.15 10.12 1.36
N THR A 127 4.76 8.94 1.31
CA THR A 127 5.92 8.66 0.45
C THR A 127 5.44 8.33 -0.95
N SER A 128 4.87 9.33 -1.64
CA SER A 128 4.60 9.21 -3.07
C SER A 128 5.96 9.06 -3.76
N PHE A 129 6.36 7.84 -4.07
CA PHE A 129 7.51 7.61 -4.95
C PHE A 129 7.29 8.44 -6.20
N LYS A 130 8.27 9.28 -6.55
CA LYS A 130 8.11 10.24 -7.66
C LYS A 130 8.00 9.51 -9.00
N ARG A 131 8.72 8.39 -9.15
CA ARG A 131 8.80 7.59 -10.39
C ARG A 131 9.46 6.23 -10.13
N ALA A 132 9.17 5.26 -10.99
CA ALA A 132 9.93 4.02 -11.09
C ALA A 132 11.23 4.25 -11.88
N CYS A 133 12.27 3.50 -11.57
CA CYS A 133 13.58 3.60 -12.21
C CYS A 133 14.32 2.27 -12.20
N LEU A 134 15.37 2.18 -13.01
CA LEU A 134 16.38 1.12 -12.95
C LEU A 134 17.65 1.67 -12.32
N VAL A 135 18.24 0.85 -11.46
CA VAL A 135 19.56 1.09 -10.85
C VAL A 135 20.43 -0.15 -11.02
N GLU A 136 21.74 0.03 -11.17
CA GLU A 136 22.66 -1.11 -11.16
C GLU A 136 22.88 -1.62 -9.73
N TYR A 137 22.47 -2.86 -9.45
CA TYR A 137 22.63 -3.49 -8.15
C TYR A 137 22.62 -5.03 -8.27
N PRO A 138 23.49 -5.78 -7.57
CA PRO A 138 24.53 -5.32 -6.64
C PRO A 138 25.88 -4.98 -7.32
N ARG A 139 26.00 -5.18 -8.63
CA ARG A 139 27.21 -4.84 -9.41
C ARG A 139 26.85 -4.37 -10.82
N LYS A 140 27.83 -3.79 -11.51
CA LYS A 140 27.69 -3.33 -12.91
C LYS A 140 27.17 -4.43 -13.83
N GLY A 141 26.25 -4.06 -14.72
CA GLY A 141 25.57 -4.94 -15.66
C GLY A 141 24.39 -5.75 -15.08
N ILE A 142 24.03 -5.56 -13.81
CA ILE A 142 22.84 -6.14 -13.20
C ILE A 142 21.89 -5.02 -12.81
N TRP A 143 20.68 -5.03 -13.37
CA TRP A 143 19.69 -3.97 -13.18
C TRP A 143 18.58 -4.42 -12.24
N ALA A 144 18.17 -3.51 -11.36
CA ALA A 144 17.06 -3.71 -10.46
C ALA A 144 16.04 -2.57 -10.60
N VAL A 145 14.75 -2.94 -10.59
CA VAL A 145 13.64 -1.98 -10.55
C VAL A 145 13.56 -1.40 -9.14
N ALA A 146 13.54 -0.08 -9.06
CA ALA A 146 13.52 0.64 -7.81
C ALA A 146 12.68 1.91 -7.93
N PHE A 147 12.40 2.57 -6.82
CA PHE A 147 11.52 3.72 -6.76
C PHE A 147 12.26 4.95 -6.24
N VAL A 148 12.16 6.07 -6.97
CA VAL A 148 12.77 7.33 -6.53
C VAL A 148 11.93 7.91 -5.41
N SER A 149 12.52 8.01 -4.21
CA SER A 149 11.87 8.59 -3.04
C SER A 149 11.98 10.11 -3.06
N THR A 150 13.20 10.62 -2.89
CA THR A 150 13.49 12.06 -2.77
C THR A 150 14.93 12.36 -3.17
N ASP A 151 15.19 13.63 -3.46
CA ASP A 151 16.56 14.11 -3.70
C ASP A 151 17.35 13.98 -2.39
N THR A 152 18.57 13.46 -2.44
CA THR A 152 19.36 13.21 -1.23
C THR A 152 19.81 14.54 -0.63
N LYS A 153 19.50 14.76 0.66
CA LYS A 153 19.86 15.98 1.38
C LYS A 153 20.64 15.64 2.67
N GLY A 154 21.26 16.65 3.26
CA GLY A 154 21.86 16.55 4.59
C GLY A 154 23.24 15.88 4.62
N GLU A 155 23.50 15.10 5.66
CA GLU A 155 24.82 14.51 5.92
C GLU A 155 25.26 13.51 4.86
N ILE A 156 24.34 12.68 4.37
CA ILE A 156 24.62 11.64 3.38
C ILE A 156 25.06 12.27 2.06
N ALA A 157 24.34 13.30 1.60
CA ALA A 157 24.76 14.09 0.44
C ALA A 157 26.16 14.68 0.66
N ARG A 158 26.43 15.32 1.80
CA ARG A 158 27.74 15.94 2.05
C ARG A 158 28.91 14.95 2.09
N LYS A 159 28.70 13.75 2.65
CA LYS A 159 29.78 12.75 2.82
C LYS A 159 30.00 11.89 1.59
N VAL A 160 28.96 11.62 0.80
CA VAL A 160 29.00 10.63 -0.28
C VAL A 160 28.95 11.27 -1.67
N ALA A 161 28.37 12.46 -1.82
CA ALA A 161 28.17 13.06 -3.13
C ALA A 161 29.47 13.32 -3.90
N GLY A 162 30.58 13.61 -3.23
CA GLY A 162 31.83 14.00 -3.91
C GLY A 162 31.66 15.18 -4.87
N GLY A 163 30.61 16.01 -4.68
CA GLY A 163 30.21 17.10 -5.58
C GLY A 163 29.16 16.76 -6.64
N GLN A 164 28.69 15.50 -6.72
CA GLN A 164 27.67 15.07 -7.69
C GLN A 164 26.25 15.04 -7.10
N PRO A 165 25.20 15.33 -7.88
CA PRO A 165 23.82 15.14 -7.44
C PRO A 165 23.54 13.68 -7.08
N MET A 166 23.05 13.45 -5.87
CA MET A 166 22.67 12.13 -5.36
C MET A 166 21.16 12.05 -5.19
N ILE A 167 20.59 10.88 -5.49
CA ILE A 167 19.17 10.61 -5.28
C ILE A 167 18.97 9.40 -4.37
N SER A 168 17.89 9.47 -3.57
CA SER A 168 17.52 8.41 -2.64
C SER A 168 16.51 7.50 -3.32
N VAL A 169 16.87 6.23 -3.46
CA VAL A 169 16.12 5.23 -4.20
C VAL A 169 15.78 4.06 -3.28
N PHE A 170 14.51 3.68 -3.22
CA PHE A 170 14.06 2.49 -2.52
C PHE A 170 14.11 1.28 -3.48
N LEU A 171 14.97 0.32 -3.18
CA LEU A 171 15.08 -0.95 -3.88
C LEU A 171 14.26 -2.01 -3.12
N PRO A 172 13.05 -2.35 -3.59
CA PRO A 172 12.20 -3.35 -2.93
C PRO A 172 12.72 -4.77 -3.12
N THR A 173 12.29 -5.68 -2.25
CA THR A 173 12.46 -7.12 -2.44
C THR A 173 11.28 -7.73 -3.18
N THR A 174 11.53 -8.72 -4.03
CA THR A 174 10.48 -9.51 -4.70
C THR A 174 10.16 -10.79 -3.91
N PRO A 175 8.89 -11.21 -3.79
CA PRO A 175 7.67 -10.57 -4.27
C PRO A 175 7.08 -9.53 -3.30
N ASN A 176 7.68 -9.34 -2.12
CA ASN A 176 7.11 -8.48 -1.08
C ASN A 176 7.77 -7.08 -1.05
N PRO A 177 7.15 -6.03 -1.61
CA PRO A 177 7.73 -4.70 -1.69
C PRO A 177 7.69 -3.91 -0.37
N THR A 178 7.24 -4.53 0.73
CA THR A 178 7.25 -3.88 2.06
C THR A 178 8.65 -3.86 2.68
N SER A 179 9.57 -4.67 2.19
CA SER A 179 10.98 -4.67 2.58
C SER A 179 11.89 -4.33 1.41
N GLY A 180 13.09 -3.84 1.70
CA GLY A 180 14.03 -3.40 0.69
C GLY A 180 15.22 -2.67 1.27
N PHE A 181 16.02 -2.10 0.38
CA PHE A 181 17.16 -1.26 0.72
C PHE A 181 16.87 0.19 0.35
N LEU A 182 17.28 1.12 1.22
CA LEU A 182 17.39 2.53 0.84
C LEU A 182 18.80 2.74 0.29
N LEU A 183 18.89 3.03 -1.01
CA LEU A 183 20.14 3.27 -1.72
C LEU A 183 20.30 4.77 -1.99
N PHE A 184 21.54 5.24 -1.93
CA PHE A 184 21.93 6.58 -2.34
C PHE A 184 22.86 6.44 -3.53
N VAL A 185 22.40 6.84 -4.70
CA VAL A 185 23.11 6.65 -5.97
C VAL A 185 23.26 7.98 -6.70
N PRO A 186 24.33 8.16 -7.49
CA PRO A 186 24.46 9.32 -8.37
C PRO A 186 23.25 9.40 -9.30
N GLU A 187 22.71 10.60 -9.51
CA GLU A 187 21.56 10.79 -10.39
C GLU A 187 21.82 10.29 -11.82
N ALA A 188 23.08 10.39 -12.27
CA ALA A 188 23.53 9.91 -13.58
C ALA A 188 23.45 8.39 -13.76
N ASP A 189 23.46 7.62 -12.66
CA ASP A 189 23.43 6.14 -12.70
C ASP A 189 22.00 5.59 -12.65
N VAL A 190 20.98 6.46 -12.67
CA VAL A 190 19.57 6.09 -12.57
C VAL A 190 18.86 6.31 -13.89
N ILE A 191 18.27 5.22 -14.40
CA ILE A 191 17.46 5.26 -15.63
C ILE A 191 15.99 5.33 -15.23
N ALA A 192 15.33 6.45 -15.53
CA ALA A 192 13.89 6.59 -15.29
C ALA A 192 13.11 5.65 -16.21
N LEU A 193 12.08 4.99 -15.67
CA LEU A 193 11.14 4.19 -16.45
C LEU A 193 9.90 5.01 -16.80
N ASP A 194 9.32 4.77 -17.97
CA ASP A 194 8.11 5.43 -18.45
C ASP A 194 6.80 4.84 -17.86
N MET A 195 6.88 3.65 -17.27
CA MET A 195 5.75 2.99 -16.63
C MET A 195 5.39 3.66 -15.30
N SER A 196 4.13 3.50 -14.87
CA SER A 196 3.67 4.01 -13.59
C SER A 196 4.32 3.25 -12.41
N VAL A 197 4.33 3.88 -11.23
CA VAL A 197 4.83 3.26 -9.99
C VAL A 197 4.04 1.99 -9.66
N GLU A 198 2.73 1.99 -9.91
CA GLU A 198 1.85 0.85 -9.70
C GLU A 198 2.18 -0.32 -10.64
N ASP A 199 2.50 -0.02 -11.89
CA ASP A 199 2.85 -1.04 -12.88
C ASP A 199 4.23 -1.66 -12.59
N ALA A 200 5.21 -0.84 -12.18
CA ALA A 200 6.47 -1.35 -11.66
C ALA A 200 6.27 -2.20 -10.39
N ALA A 201 5.38 -1.80 -9.48
CA ALA A 201 5.07 -2.58 -8.28
C ALA A 201 4.43 -3.93 -8.62
N LYS A 202 3.53 -3.99 -9.60
CA LYS A 202 2.96 -5.26 -10.10
C LYS A 202 4.03 -6.19 -10.66
N LEU A 203 5.00 -5.65 -11.41
CA LEU A 203 6.12 -6.42 -11.93
C LEU A 203 6.94 -7.04 -10.79
N ILE A 204 7.25 -6.26 -9.75
CA ILE A 204 7.99 -6.73 -8.57
C ILE A 204 7.18 -7.78 -7.79
N ILE A 205 5.91 -7.52 -7.51
CA ILE A 205 5.04 -8.42 -6.74
C ILE A 205 4.83 -9.75 -7.46
N SER A 206 4.72 -9.72 -8.78
CA SER A 206 4.59 -10.93 -9.61
C SER A 206 5.92 -11.66 -9.84
N ALA A 207 7.02 -11.21 -9.24
CA ALA A 207 8.37 -11.73 -9.47
C ALA A 207 8.74 -11.77 -10.97
N GLY A 208 8.31 -10.76 -11.73
CA GLY A 208 8.57 -10.65 -13.17
C GLY A 208 7.58 -11.39 -14.07
N LEU A 209 6.57 -12.08 -13.53
CA LEU A 209 5.61 -12.85 -14.33
C LEU A 209 4.57 -11.96 -15.03
N VAL A 210 4.34 -10.75 -14.53
CA VAL A 210 3.41 -9.78 -15.12
C VAL A 210 4.22 -8.58 -15.62
N VAL A 211 4.37 -8.48 -16.94
CA VAL A 211 5.00 -7.34 -17.60
C VAL A 211 3.92 -6.31 -17.94
N PRO A 212 4.03 -5.06 -17.45
CA PRO A 212 3.12 -3.99 -17.83
C PRO A 212 3.15 -3.71 -19.33
N ASP A 213 2.01 -3.28 -19.88
CA ASP A 213 1.85 -2.98 -21.30
C ASP A 213 2.77 -1.82 -21.72
N PRO A 214 3.74 -2.04 -22.63
CA PRO A 214 4.72 -1.02 -23.03
C PRO A 214 4.10 0.19 -23.75
N GLU A 215 2.87 0.08 -24.26
CA GLU A 215 2.21 1.14 -25.03
C GLU A 215 1.30 2.05 -24.19
N LYS A 216 1.21 1.85 -22.87
CA LYS A 216 0.49 2.77 -21.97
C LYS A 216 1.46 3.82 -21.41
N PRO A 217 1.54 5.04 -21.98
CA PRO A 217 2.25 6.12 -21.32
C PRO A 217 1.64 6.40 -19.95
N ALA A 218 2.48 6.69 -18.95
CA ALA A 218 2.05 7.18 -17.66
C ALA A 218 0.99 8.27 -17.85
N GLY A 219 -0.24 8.00 -17.40
CA GLY A 219 -1.35 8.92 -17.54
C GLY A 219 -1.12 10.20 -16.74
N ASN A 220 -0.46 11.19 -17.34
CA ASN A 220 -0.74 12.61 -17.14
C ASN A 220 0.07 13.53 -18.09
N GLY A 221 -0.64 14.04 -19.11
CA GLY A 221 -0.58 15.42 -19.61
C GLY A 221 0.76 16.09 -19.90
N LYS A 222 1.23 16.02 -21.15
CA LYS A 222 1.19 17.14 -22.13
C LYS A 222 1.92 16.75 -23.41
N SER A 223 1.15 16.83 -24.50
CA SER A 223 1.59 16.81 -25.90
C SER A 223 2.84 17.66 -26.12
N ARG A 224 3.91 17.06 -26.65
CA ARG A 224 4.96 17.81 -27.34
C ARG A 224 5.05 17.32 -28.78
N ARG A 225 4.34 18.08 -29.63
CA ARG A 225 4.37 18.06 -31.09
C ARG A 225 5.81 17.97 -31.63
N THR A 226 5.99 17.00 -32.53
CA THR A 226 6.83 17.02 -33.74
C THR A 226 7.59 18.31 -34.03
N LEU A 227 8.90 18.21 -34.15
CA LEU A 227 9.68 18.96 -35.13
C LEU A 227 10.54 17.98 -35.92
N LYS A 228 10.12 17.78 -37.17
CA LYS A 228 10.84 17.12 -38.26
C LYS A 228 11.42 18.23 -39.14
N ALA A 229 12.71 18.18 -39.42
CA ALA A 229 13.44 18.81 -40.53
C ALA A 229 14.79 18.07 -40.53
N GLU A 230 15.05 17.02 -41.31
CA GLU A 230 15.19 16.96 -42.79
C GLU A 230 16.09 18.09 -43.34
N ASP A 231 17.36 17.68 -43.55
CA ASP A 231 18.30 17.94 -44.65
C ASP A 231 18.27 19.27 -45.42
#